data_AF-A0A953DS88-F1
#
_entry.id   AF-A0A953DS88-F1
#
_cell.length_a   1.000
_cell.length_b   1.000
_cell.length_c   1.000
_cell.angle_alpha   90.00
_cell.angle_beta   90.00
_cell.angle_gamma   90.00
#
_symmetry.space_group_name_H-M   'P 1'
#
loop_
_entity.id
_entity.type
_entity.pdbx_description
1 polymer ?
#
loop_
_entity_poly.entity_id
_entity_poly.type
_entity_poly.pdbx_seq_one_letter_code
_entity_poly.pdbx_strand_id
1 'polypeptide(L)'
;MKSVSTCVLALGVLSGIALCGCSNPEPPAGGDRCGDAVCKAGEVCDAVTKLCVAEVAPKVTIDTPQASTRLTGDSAEITGTVVDDAGKLVHTEASVQGGEWVDVKVGDDGKFTATVPLPKLDAKSAKLRVRAFDALNQEGVADVDV
;
A
#
# COMPACT_ATOMS: atom_id res chain seq x y z
N MET A 1 -27.03 20.43 2.51
CA MET A 1 -28.03 19.84 1.60
C MET A 1 -28.56 18.57 2.26
N LYS A 2 -29.88 18.49 2.48
CA LYS A 2 -30.52 17.41 3.24
C LYS A 2 -30.54 16.14 2.38
N SER A 3 -29.90 15.06 2.85
CA SER A 3 -29.98 13.76 2.18
C SER A 3 -31.24 13.03 2.62
N VAL A 4 -32.09 12.69 1.65
CA VAL A 4 -33.35 11.99 1.83
C VAL A 4 -33.05 10.50 1.96
N SER A 5 -33.43 9.91 3.10
CA SER A 5 -33.33 8.47 3.36
C SER A 5 -34.57 7.77 2.77
N THR A 6 -34.38 7.01 1.69
CA THR A 6 -35.43 6.13 1.14
C THR A 6 -35.15 4.72 1.63
N CYS A 7 -35.85 4.33 2.71
CA CYS A 7 -35.85 2.98 3.24
C CYS A 7 -36.90 2.17 2.46
N VAL A 8 -36.47 1.25 1.59
CA VAL A 8 -37.37 0.29 0.94
C VAL A 8 -37.54 -0.90 1.89
N LEU A 9 -38.71 -1.00 2.51
CA LEU A 9 -39.13 -2.17 3.30
C LEU A 9 -39.56 -3.30 2.36
N ALA A 10 -38.80 -4.39 2.34
CA ALA A 10 -39.26 -5.68 1.85
C ALA A 10 -39.66 -6.55 3.05
N LEU A 11 -40.95 -6.87 3.18
CA LEU A 11 -41.44 -7.90 4.09
C LEU A 11 -41.03 -9.29 3.58
N GLY A 12 -40.37 -10.09 4.40
CA GLY A 12 -39.97 -11.46 4.07
C GLY A 12 -39.48 -12.26 5.29
N VAL A 13 -40.45 -12.80 6.04
CA VAL A 13 -40.51 -14.03 6.86
C VAL A 13 -39.21 -14.87 7.10
N LEU A 14 -38.95 -15.08 8.40
CA LEU A 14 -38.23 -16.15 9.15
C LEU A 14 -36.87 -16.71 8.68
N SER A 15 -35.98 -16.76 9.70
CA SER A 15 -35.03 -17.83 10.05
C SER A 15 -33.55 -17.57 9.72
N GLY A 16 -32.74 -17.57 10.79
CA GLY A 16 -31.28 -17.75 10.75
C GLY A 16 -30.45 -16.48 10.56
N ILE A 17 -30.17 -15.74 11.64
CA ILE A 17 -29.16 -14.66 11.62
C ILE A 17 -27.79 -15.31 11.67
N ALA A 18 -27.27 -15.70 10.50
CA ALA A 18 -25.83 -15.70 10.26
C ALA A 18 -25.44 -14.25 9.95
N LEU A 19 -24.72 -13.60 10.87
CA LEU A 19 -24.10 -12.30 10.65
C LEU A 19 -23.01 -12.47 9.58
N CYS A 20 -23.39 -12.40 8.29
CA CYS A 20 -22.47 -12.06 7.24
C CYS A 20 -22.07 -10.60 7.47
N GLY A 21 -20.95 -10.39 8.14
CA GLY A 21 -20.29 -9.10 8.22
C GLY A 21 -19.93 -8.66 6.81
N CYS A 22 -20.71 -7.73 6.27
CA CYS A 22 -20.22 -6.86 5.20
C CYS A 22 -19.15 -5.98 5.85
N SER A 23 -17.90 -6.43 5.82
CA SER A 23 -16.75 -5.58 6.09
C SER A 23 -16.71 -4.54 4.97
N ASN A 24 -17.33 -3.38 5.19
CA ASN A 24 -17.04 -2.22 4.36
C ASN A 24 -15.54 -1.90 4.54
N PRO A 25 -14.80 -1.64 3.45
CA PRO A 25 -13.43 -1.16 3.59
C PRO A 25 -13.47 0.13 4.41
N GLU A 26 -12.63 0.18 5.44
CA GLU A 26 -12.41 1.38 6.25
C GLU A 26 -12.06 2.53 5.29
N PRO A 27 -12.76 3.68 5.35
CA PRO A 27 -12.40 4.81 4.51
C PRO A 27 -10.96 5.21 4.83
N PRO A 28 -10.12 5.52 3.82
CA PRO A 28 -8.75 5.95 4.06
C PRO A 28 -8.76 7.18 4.98
N ALA A 29 -7.83 7.19 5.94
CA ALA A 29 -7.76 8.16 7.03
C ALA A 29 -7.99 9.60 6.52
N GLY A 30 -9.15 10.14 6.88
CA GLY A 30 -9.61 11.48 6.54
C GLY A 30 -10.83 11.76 7.40
N GLY A 31 -10.75 12.73 8.30
CA GLY A 31 -11.83 12.99 9.26
C GLY A 31 -11.45 13.77 10.51
N ASP A 32 -10.15 13.93 10.78
CA ASP A 32 -9.71 14.74 11.92
C ASP A 32 -9.85 16.24 11.63
N ARG A 33 -10.28 16.99 12.65
CA ARG A 33 -10.34 18.45 12.57
C ARG A 33 -8.93 19.02 12.53
N CYS A 34 -8.67 19.89 11.56
CA CYS A 34 -7.44 20.65 11.43
C CYS A 34 -7.74 22.14 11.52
N GLY A 35 -7.58 22.70 12.72
CA GLY A 35 -8.06 24.06 13.01
C GLY A 35 -9.56 24.16 12.74
N ASP A 36 -9.94 25.04 11.82
CA ASP A 36 -11.33 25.28 11.42
C ASP A 36 -11.84 24.37 10.29
N ALA A 37 -10.97 23.53 9.73
CA ALA A 37 -11.28 22.63 8.63
C ALA A 37 -11.30 21.15 9.06
N VAL A 38 -11.76 20.28 8.15
CA VAL A 38 -11.60 18.82 8.23
C VAL A 38 -10.86 18.41 6.97
N CYS A 39 -9.78 17.65 7.10
CA CYS A 39 -8.98 17.24 5.97
C CYS A 39 -9.71 16.19 5.13
N LYS A 40 -9.63 16.31 3.80
CA LYS A 40 -10.17 15.30 2.89
C LYS A 40 -9.22 14.10 2.81
N ALA A 41 -9.68 13.02 2.17
CA ALA A 41 -8.83 11.88 1.88
C ALA A 41 -7.57 12.29 1.11
N GLY A 42 -6.42 11.72 1.49
CA GLY A 42 -5.10 12.08 0.95
C GLY A 42 -4.51 13.36 1.55
N GLU A 43 -5.11 13.91 2.61
CA GLU A 43 -4.55 15.04 3.35
C GLU A 43 -4.38 14.73 4.83
N VAL A 44 -3.31 15.26 5.42
CA VAL A 44 -3.07 15.23 6.87
C VAL A 44 -3.11 16.64 7.44
N CYS A 45 -3.41 16.72 8.74
CA CYS A 45 -3.33 17.99 9.45
C CYS A 45 -1.88 18.32 9.81
N ASP A 46 -1.35 19.41 9.29
CA ASP A 46 -0.10 19.97 9.80
C ASP A 46 -0.33 20.60 11.17
N ALA A 47 0.33 20.04 12.19
CA ALA A 47 0.08 20.41 13.57
C ALA A 47 0.48 21.85 13.90
N VAL A 48 1.39 22.46 13.14
CA VAL A 48 1.93 23.80 13.40
C VAL A 48 1.05 24.87 12.75
N THR A 49 0.79 24.73 11.46
CA THR A 49 0.04 25.70 10.64
C THR A 49 -1.47 25.51 10.76
N LYS A 50 -1.93 24.34 11.25
CA LYS A 50 -3.36 23.96 11.27
C LYS A 50 -4.00 23.97 9.89
N LEU A 51 -3.21 23.65 8.87
CA LEU A 51 -3.66 23.50 7.49
C LEU A 51 -3.72 22.02 7.12
N CYS A 52 -4.69 21.66 6.29
CA CYS A 52 -4.68 20.39 5.61
C CYS A 52 -3.65 20.43 4.48
N VAL A 53 -2.70 19.50 4.52
CA VAL A 53 -1.62 19.37 3.55
C VAL A 53 -1.82 18.05 2.82
N ALA A 54 -1.66 18.08 1.50
CA ALA A 54 -1.70 16.87 0.69
C ALA A 54 -0.46 16.03 0.99
N GLU A 55 -0.69 14.76 1.34
CA GLU A 55 0.38 13.76 1.38
C GLU A 55 0.45 13.07 0.03
N VAL A 56 1.65 12.67 -0.36
CA VAL A 56 1.89 11.98 -1.62
C VAL A 56 2.24 10.53 -1.33
N ALA A 57 1.75 9.60 -2.16
CA ALA A 57 2.12 8.21 -2.05
C ALA A 57 3.65 8.00 -2.03
N PRO A 58 4.14 6.96 -1.34
CA PRO A 58 5.55 6.64 -1.32
C PRO A 58 6.12 6.47 -2.74
N LYS A 59 7.38 6.85 -2.92
CA LYS A 59 8.12 6.60 -4.16
C LYS A 59 9.11 5.47 -3.96
N VAL A 60 8.97 4.41 -4.76
CA VAL A 60 9.83 3.23 -4.72
C VAL A 60 10.77 3.21 -5.92
N THR A 61 12.02 2.81 -5.72
CA THR A 61 12.96 2.43 -6.77
C THR A 61 13.54 1.05 -6.49
N ILE A 62 13.87 0.33 -7.57
CA ILE A 62 14.61 -0.93 -7.51
C ILE A 62 15.95 -0.68 -8.20
N ASP A 63 17.04 -0.86 -7.46
CA ASP A 63 18.41 -0.67 -7.95
C ASP A 63 19.04 -2.01 -8.36
N THR A 64 18.71 -3.08 -7.66
CA THR A 64 19.11 -4.46 -7.99
C THR A 64 17.94 -5.40 -7.71
N PRO A 65 17.67 -6.38 -8.58
CA PRO A 65 18.23 -6.59 -9.91
C PRO A 65 17.84 -5.48 -10.91
N GLN A 66 18.68 -5.28 -11.93
CA GLN A 66 18.38 -4.42 -13.08
C GLN A 66 17.47 -5.16 -14.08
N ALA A 67 16.85 -4.44 -15.01
CA ALA A 67 15.98 -5.04 -16.01
C ALA A 67 16.70 -6.13 -16.82
N SER A 68 15.99 -7.20 -17.18
CA SER A 68 16.46 -8.39 -17.89
C SER A 68 17.53 -9.22 -17.15
N THR A 69 17.73 -8.99 -15.85
CA THR A 69 18.65 -9.81 -15.04
C THR A 69 18.05 -11.18 -14.77
N ARG A 70 18.66 -12.21 -15.36
CA ARG A 70 18.24 -13.60 -15.12
C ARG A 70 18.40 -14.00 -13.65
N LEU A 71 17.29 -14.19 -12.94
CA LEU A 71 17.28 -14.72 -11.59
C LEU A 71 17.39 -16.26 -11.60
N THR A 72 18.18 -16.81 -10.67
CA THR A 72 18.42 -18.24 -10.53
C THR A 72 18.48 -18.65 -9.07
N GLY A 73 18.10 -19.89 -8.77
CA GLY A 73 18.04 -20.42 -7.40
C GLY A 73 16.64 -20.29 -6.80
N ASP A 74 16.57 -20.39 -5.47
CA ASP A 74 15.30 -20.40 -4.72
C ASP A 74 14.93 -19.00 -4.17
N SER A 75 15.87 -18.05 -4.19
CA SER A 75 15.66 -16.67 -3.75
C SER A 75 16.60 -15.70 -4.48
N ALA A 76 16.27 -14.43 -4.47
CA ALA A 76 17.11 -13.35 -4.98
C ALA A 76 17.23 -12.22 -3.94
N GLU A 77 18.43 -11.65 -3.83
CA GLU A 77 18.62 -10.39 -3.11
C GLU A 77 18.16 -9.23 -3.99
N ILE A 78 17.43 -8.29 -3.38
CA ILE A 78 16.98 -7.06 -4.01
C ILE A 78 17.47 -5.86 -3.19
N THR A 79 17.75 -4.75 -3.87
CA THR A 79 18.11 -3.48 -3.25
C THR A 79 17.35 -2.34 -3.90
N GLY A 80 17.12 -1.27 -3.15
CA GLY A 80 16.49 -0.09 -3.70
C GLY A 80 16.26 1.00 -2.67
N THR A 81 15.38 1.93 -3.02
CA THR A 81 15.00 3.04 -2.14
C THR A 81 13.49 3.20 -2.04
N VAL A 82 13.03 3.64 -0.88
CA VAL A 82 11.68 4.16 -0.65
C VAL A 82 11.82 5.56 -0.07
N VAL A 83 11.18 6.53 -0.70
CA VAL A 83 11.09 7.91 -0.21
C VAL A 83 9.63 8.22 0.02
N ASP A 84 9.32 8.69 1.21
CA ASP A 84 7.98 9.09 1.62
C ASP A 84 8.05 10.45 2.33
N ASP A 85 6.99 11.24 2.23
CA ASP A 85 6.91 12.50 2.95
C ASP A 85 6.79 12.26 4.47
N ALA A 86 7.46 13.13 5.23
CA ALA A 86 7.37 13.24 6.70
C ALA A 86 7.46 11.92 7.52
N GLY A 87 8.08 10.85 6.99
CA GLY A 87 8.23 9.57 7.69
C GLY A 87 6.91 8.84 7.91
N LYS A 88 5.96 8.97 6.98
CA LYS A 88 4.65 8.31 7.04
C LYS A 88 4.64 6.89 6.50
N LEU A 89 5.79 6.37 6.07
CA LEU A 89 5.93 5.01 5.57
C LEU A 89 5.56 4.02 6.67
N VAL A 90 4.58 3.16 6.39
CA VAL A 90 4.08 2.14 7.33
C VAL A 90 4.56 0.75 6.94
N HIS A 91 4.50 0.43 5.65
CA HIS A 91 4.73 -0.93 5.17
C HIS A 91 5.46 -0.93 3.83
N THR A 92 6.32 -1.92 3.62
CA THR A 92 6.93 -2.19 2.32
C THR A 92 7.07 -3.69 2.14
N GLU A 93 6.77 -4.18 0.96
CA GLU A 93 6.83 -5.59 0.64
C GLU A 93 7.25 -5.82 -0.82
N ALA A 94 7.82 -6.99 -1.08
CA ALA A 94 8.31 -7.39 -2.40
C ALA A 94 7.86 -8.78 -2.79
N SER A 95 7.67 -9.01 -4.08
CA SER A 95 7.31 -10.31 -4.66
C SER A 95 7.88 -10.46 -6.06
N VAL A 96 8.23 -11.70 -6.44
CA VAL A 96 8.61 -12.05 -7.81
C VAL A 96 7.48 -12.86 -8.44
N GLN A 97 7.05 -12.44 -9.64
CA GLN A 97 6.02 -13.08 -10.47
C GLN A 97 4.68 -13.31 -9.75
N GLY A 98 4.33 -12.44 -8.79
CA GLY A 98 3.12 -12.60 -7.98
C GLY A 98 3.16 -13.81 -7.05
N GLY A 99 4.36 -14.30 -6.71
CA GLY A 99 4.58 -15.25 -5.63
C GLY A 99 4.33 -14.65 -4.25
N GLU A 100 4.87 -15.30 -3.22
CA GLU A 100 4.76 -14.83 -1.84
C GLU A 100 5.32 -13.40 -1.70
N TRP A 101 4.57 -12.56 -0.97
CA TRP A 101 5.03 -11.24 -0.58
C TRP A 101 5.87 -11.36 0.69
N VAL A 102 7.04 -10.75 0.68
CA VAL A 102 7.91 -10.66 1.85
C VAL A 102 7.99 -9.23 2.33
N ASP A 103 7.99 -9.06 3.65
CA ASP A 103 8.20 -7.76 4.28
C ASP A 103 9.61 -7.26 3.98
N VAL A 104 9.72 -6.00 3.57
CA VAL A 104 10.98 -5.32 3.26
C VAL A 104 11.22 -4.26 4.32
N LYS A 105 12.31 -4.41 5.07
CA LYS A 105 12.71 -3.40 6.04
C LYS A 105 13.45 -2.26 5.33
N VAL A 106 12.89 -1.07 5.39
CA VAL A 106 13.51 0.17 4.92
C VAL A 106 14.26 0.82 6.09
N GLY A 107 15.51 1.21 5.87
CA GLY A 107 16.32 1.96 6.82
C GLY A 107 15.93 3.43 6.89
N ASP A 108 16.38 4.13 7.93
CA ASP A 108 16.11 5.57 8.11
C ASP A 108 16.68 6.45 6.98
N ASP A 109 17.62 5.91 6.19
CA ASP A 109 18.18 6.55 4.99
C ASP A 109 17.34 6.28 3.72
N GLY A 110 16.18 5.64 3.87
CA GLY A 110 15.28 5.28 2.78
C GLY A 110 15.75 4.09 1.96
N LYS A 111 16.84 3.40 2.34
CA LYS A 111 17.36 2.26 1.58
C LYS A 111 16.85 0.94 2.12
N PHE A 112 16.76 -0.06 1.25
CA PHE A 112 16.48 -1.42 1.66
C PHE A 112 17.40 -2.44 0.97
N THR A 113 17.60 -3.55 1.67
CA THR A 113 18.08 -4.82 1.12
C THR A 113 17.12 -5.90 1.62
N ALA A 114 16.65 -6.77 0.74
CA ALA A 114 15.75 -7.87 1.11
C ALA A 114 16.05 -9.12 0.28
N THR A 115 15.73 -10.28 0.84
CA THR A 115 15.79 -11.57 0.13
C THR A 115 14.37 -12.00 -0.19
N VAL A 116 14.07 -12.14 -1.48
CA VAL A 116 12.73 -12.52 -1.97
C VAL A 116 12.77 -13.95 -2.50
N PRO A 117 11.85 -14.84 -2.10
CA PRO A 117 11.76 -16.17 -2.66
C PRO A 117 11.39 -16.11 -4.15
N LEU A 118 12.05 -16.95 -4.95
CA LEU A 118 11.74 -17.08 -6.36
C LEU A 118 10.71 -18.18 -6.56
N PRO A 119 9.60 -17.92 -7.26
CA PRO A 119 8.76 -19.00 -7.73
C PRO A 119 9.52 -19.81 -8.80
N LYS A 120 8.98 -20.96 -9.18
CA LYS A 120 9.54 -21.74 -10.28
C LYS A 120 9.46 -20.95 -11.60
N LEU A 121 10.59 -20.41 -12.05
CA LEU A 121 10.65 -19.51 -13.20
C LEU A 121 10.75 -20.21 -14.56
N ASP A 122 11.18 -21.48 -14.62
CA ASP A 122 11.26 -22.29 -15.85
C ASP A 122 11.89 -21.57 -17.06
N ALA A 123 12.94 -20.77 -16.80
CA ALA A 123 13.65 -19.95 -17.79
C ALA A 123 12.79 -18.90 -18.51
N LYS A 124 11.67 -18.48 -17.92
CA LYS A 124 10.85 -17.36 -18.38
C LYS A 124 11.23 -16.07 -17.67
N SER A 125 11.02 -14.95 -18.32
CA SER A 125 11.04 -13.64 -17.67
C SER A 125 9.98 -13.59 -16.56
N ALA A 126 10.35 -12.95 -15.46
CA ALA A 126 9.52 -12.70 -14.31
C ALA A 126 9.42 -11.21 -14.05
N LYS A 127 8.45 -10.81 -13.23
CA LYS A 127 8.32 -9.44 -12.75
C LYS A 127 8.65 -9.36 -11.27
N LEU A 128 9.71 -8.66 -10.91
CA LEU A 128 9.93 -8.21 -9.54
C LEU A 128 9.05 -6.98 -9.31
N ARG A 129 8.25 -7.02 -8.25
CA ARG A 129 7.47 -5.89 -7.77
C ARG A 129 7.84 -5.56 -6.33
N VAL A 130 8.04 -4.28 -6.06
CA VAL A 130 8.13 -3.73 -4.71
C VAL A 130 7.02 -2.70 -4.55
N ARG A 131 6.27 -2.78 -3.44
CA ARG A 131 5.23 -1.82 -3.10
C ARG A 131 5.42 -1.29 -1.69
N ALA A 132 5.08 -0.03 -1.50
CA ALA A 132 5.20 0.69 -0.24
C ALA A 132 3.88 1.41 0.07
N PHE A 133 3.52 1.46 1.35
CA PHE A 133 2.28 2.06 1.83
C PHE A 133 2.57 3.06 2.94
N ASP A 134 1.97 4.24 2.84
CA ASP A 134 1.99 5.25 3.89
C ASP A 134 0.85 5.05 4.91
N ALA A 135 0.79 5.93 5.90
CA ALA A 135 -0.24 5.93 6.95
C ALA A 135 -1.65 6.23 6.45
N LEU A 136 -1.81 6.73 5.22
CA LEU A 136 -3.09 6.95 4.56
C LEU A 136 -3.47 5.79 3.61
N ASN A 137 -2.67 4.72 3.58
CA ASN A 137 -2.76 3.60 2.64
C ASN A 137 -2.57 4.00 1.16
N GLN A 138 -1.87 5.09 0.88
CA GLN A 138 -1.47 5.42 -0.48
C GLN A 138 -0.32 4.50 -0.90
N GLU A 139 -0.37 3.99 -2.13
CA GLU A 139 0.54 2.97 -2.62
C GLU A 139 1.57 3.54 -3.60
N GLY A 140 2.85 3.32 -3.29
CA GLY A 140 3.97 3.45 -4.20
C GLY A 140 4.36 2.09 -4.79
N VAL A 141 4.58 2.00 -6.09
CA VAL A 141 4.96 0.74 -6.76
C VAL A 141 6.17 0.94 -7.66
N ALA A 142 7.09 -0.02 -7.62
CA ALA A 142 8.14 -0.21 -8.62
C ALA A 142 8.08 -1.63 -9.18
N ASP A 143 8.25 -1.75 -10.49
CA ASP A 143 8.32 -3.02 -11.22
C ASP A 143 9.63 -3.08 -12.01
N VAL A 144 10.25 -4.26 -12.04
CA VAL A 144 11.36 -4.58 -12.94
C VAL A 144 11.12 -5.96 -13.56
N ASP A 145 11.17 -6.03 -14.90
CA ASP A 145 11.18 -7.31 -15.61
C ASP A 145 12.58 -7.94 -15.51
N VAL A 146 12.69 -9.17 -15.02
CA VAL A 146 13.93 -9.91 -14.69
C VAL A 146 13.96 -11.29 -15.32
#